data_AF-A0A949B3T4-F1
#
_entry.id   AF-A0A949B3T4-F1
#
_cell.length_a   1.000
_cell.length_b   1.000
_cell.length_c   1.000
_cell.angle_alpha   90.00
_cell.angle_beta   90.00
_cell.angle_gamma   90.00
#
_symmetry.space_group_name_H-M   'P 1'
#
loop_
_entity.id
_entity.type
_entity.pdbx_description
1 polymer ?
#
loop_
_entity_poly.entity_id
_entity_poly.type
_entity_poly.pdbx_seq_one_letter_code
_entity_poly.pdbx_strand_id
1 'polypeptide(L)'
;MRQDVGIYKQKNLYYSEKAPYYPPAVFEEYPFNDRRIDKKNEVYASLRHVLRLLGLDSERFGTKEWNPFGSFISPGKTVLLKPNFVKHFSERGGVKGLITHGSLIRSATDYVYIALKGKGRIVIADGPMDDGDFNEIARFAGLYEIKKFYKEKANFDIEIYDLRQEQVIKKNEEIVKRIKLKGDPAGYTAIDLGKISEFKKGALDYSSLRGSECRQDIMSLHHNEGKDEYLIANTFL
;
A
#
# COMPACT_ATOMS: atom_id res chain seq x y z
N MET A 1 -12.50 14.33 -21.00
CA MET A 1 -13.61 14.03 -20.06
C MET A 1 -13.09 13.01 -19.06
N ARG A 2 -13.16 13.31 -17.75
CA ARG A 2 -12.74 12.39 -16.69
C ARG A 2 -13.68 11.19 -16.69
N GLN A 3 -13.13 9.98 -16.60
CA GLN A 3 -13.93 8.75 -16.51
C GLN A 3 -13.97 8.30 -15.05
N ASP A 4 -15.11 7.77 -14.62
CA ASP A 4 -15.26 7.22 -13.28
C ASP A 4 -14.55 5.86 -13.14
N VAL A 5 -14.40 5.13 -14.25
CA VAL A 5 -13.78 3.80 -14.30
C VAL A 5 -12.84 3.68 -15.49
N GLY A 6 -11.62 3.20 -15.25
CA GLY A 6 -10.65 2.86 -16.28
C GLY A 6 -10.25 1.38 -16.17
N ILE A 7 -10.45 0.62 -17.25
CA ILE A 7 -10.07 -0.81 -17.30
C ILE A 7 -9.06 -1.00 -18.43
N TYR A 8 -7.92 -1.59 -18.09
CA TYR A 8 -6.91 -1.98 -19.07
C TYR A 8 -6.59 -3.46 -18.91
N LYS A 9 -6.66 -4.21 -20.02
CA LYS A 9 -6.33 -5.63 -20.08
C LYS A 9 -5.05 -5.81 -20.90
N GLN A 10 -3.98 -6.24 -20.24
CA GLN A 10 -2.73 -6.62 -20.90
C GLN A 10 -2.77 -8.06 -21.41
N LYS A 11 -1.94 -8.39 -22.39
CA LYS A 11 -1.83 -9.75 -22.94
C LYS A 11 -0.88 -10.62 -22.13
N ASN A 12 0.25 -10.08 -21.66
CA ASN A 12 1.23 -10.83 -20.87
C ASN A 12 0.95 -10.66 -19.38
N LEU A 13 0.80 -11.74 -18.64
CA LEU A 13 0.32 -11.72 -17.24
C LEU A 13 1.44 -11.95 -16.22
N TYR A 14 2.63 -11.42 -16.49
CA TYR A 14 3.80 -11.61 -15.63
C TYR A 14 4.18 -10.32 -14.92
N TYR A 15 4.64 -10.47 -13.67
CA TYR A 15 5.29 -9.40 -12.94
C TYR A 15 6.77 -9.33 -13.30
N SER A 16 7.36 -8.13 -13.26
CA SER A 16 8.81 -7.95 -13.39
C SER A 16 9.53 -8.64 -12.23
N GLU A 17 10.54 -9.45 -12.53
CA GLU A 17 11.24 -10.25 -11.50
C GLU A 17 12.35 -9.48 -10.79
N LYS A 18 12.86 -8.39 -11.39
CA LYS A 18 14.06 -7.71 -10.93
C LYS A 18 13.74 -6.35 -10.32
N ALA A 19 13.83 -6.27 -9.00
CA ALA A 19 13.85 -5.00 -8.29
C ALA A 19 15.03 -4.12 -8.79
N PRO A 20 14.89 -2.78 -8.84
CA PRO A 20 13.79 -1.97 -8.32
C PRO A 20 12.65 -1.77 -9.33
N TYR A 21 12.45 -2.72 -10.26
CA TYR A 21 11.33 -2.79 -11.20
C TYR A 21 11.27 -1.63 -12.19
N TYR A 22 12.32 -1.49 -13.01
CA TYR A 22 12.43 -0.44 -14.03
C TYR A 22 11.21 -0.42 -14.98
N PRO A 23 10.82 0.76 -15.51
CA PRO A 23 9.74 0.84 -16.49
C PRO A 23 10.11 0.09 -17.78
N PRO A 24 9.11 -0.31 -18.59
CA PRO A 24 9.34 -1.06 -19.83
C PRO A 24 9.93 -0.22 -20.96
N ALA A 25 9.81 1.10 -20.84
CA ALA A 25 10.44 2.09 -21.69
C ALA A 25 10.73 3.34 -20.84
N VAL A 26 11.59 4.22 -21.35
CA VAL A 26 11.75 5.54 -20.77
C VAL A 26 10.60 6.42 -21.25
N PHE A 27 9.66 6.74 -20.36
CA PHE A 27 8.58 7.69 -20.66
C PHE A 27 9.07 9.14 -20.49
N GLU A 28 8.44 10.09 -21.19
CA GLU A 28 8.85 11.51 -21.16
C GLU A 28 8.78 12.10 -19.74
N GLU A 29 7.73 11.75 -18.99
CA GLU A 29 7.51 12.19 -17.62
C GLU A 29 8.40 11.48 -16.57
N TYR A 30 9.20 10.49 -16.97
CA TYR A 30 10.02 9.71 -16.04
C TYR A 30 11.09 10.61 -15.37
N PRO A 31 11.07 10.78 -14.04
CA PRO A 31 11.73 11.91 -13.38
C PRO A 31 13.21 11.66 -13.06
N PHE A 32 13.76 10.51 -13.42
CA PHE A 32 15.12 10.11 -13.06
C PHE A 32 16.05 10.10 -14.27
N ASN A 33 17.32 10.46 -14.05
CA ASN A 33 18.38 10.36 -15.06
C ASN A 33 18.76 8.92 -15.40
N ASP A 34 18.38 7.94 -14.57
CA ASP A 34 18.63 6.52 -14.80
C ASP A 34 17.74 5.97 -15.93
N ARG A 35 18.31 5.70 -17.10
CA ARG A 35 17.57 5.25 -18.29
C ARG A 35 17.47 3.73 -18.43
N ARG A 36 17.77 2.96 -17.38
CA ARG A 36 17.57 1.49 -17.41
C ARG A 36 16.10 1.15 -17.54
N ILE A 37 15.81 0.09 -18.29
CA ILE A 37 14.46 -0.40 -18.56
C ILE A 37 14.36 -1.89 -18.27
N ASP A 38 13.16 -2.37 -17.97
CA ASP A 38 12.80 -3.77 -18.00
C ASP A 38 11.61 -3.97 -18.94
N LYS A 39 11.88 -4.40 -20.17
CA LYS A 39 10.86 -4.61 -21.22
C LYS A 39 9.73 -5.56 -20.80
N LYS A 40 9.94 -6.39 -19.77
CA LYS A 40 8.92 -7.31 -19.23
C LYS A 40 8.00 -6.66 -18.19
N ASN A 41 8.31 -5.45 -17.71
CA ASN A 41 7.51 -4.75 -16.71
C ASN A 41 6.26 -4.08 -17.30
N GLU A 42 5.36 -4.88 -17.87
CA GLU A 42 4.09 -4.36 -18.42
C GLU A 42 3.20 -3.72 -17.35
N VAL A 43 3.35 -4.11 -16.08
CA VAL A 43 2.59 -3.56 -14.96
C VAL A 43 2.72 -2.03 -14.87
N TYR A 44 3.92 -1.50 -15.10
CA TYR A 44 4.15 -0.05 -15.12
C TYR A 44 3.37 0.63 -16.25
N ALA A 45 3.47 0.09 -17.46
CA ALA A 45 2.74 0.60 -18.61
C ALA A 45 1.22 0.46 -18.42
N SER A 46 0.75 -0.61 -17.80
CA SER A 46 -0.65 -0.84 -17.49
C SER A 46 -1.20 0.20 -16.50
N LEU A 47 -0.47 0.49 -15.41
CA LEU A 47 -0.84 1.59 -14.51
C LEU A 47 -0.92 2.92 -15.28
N ARG A 48 0.11 3.21 -16.07
CA ARG A 48 0.15 4.40 -16.96
C ARG A 48 -1.08 4.48 -17.88
N HIS A 49 -1.49 3.37 -18.50
CA HIS A 49 -2.67 3.31 -19.35
C HIS A 49 -3.96 3.54 -18.57
N VAL A 50 -4.11 2.95 -17.38
CA VAL A 50 -5.29 3.16 -16.52
C VAL A 50 -5.41 4.64 -16.13
N LEU A 51 -4.32 5.28 -15.72
CA LEU A 51 -4.31 6.70 -15.36
C LEU A 51 -4.72 7.60 -16.54
N ARG A 52 -4.26 7.27 -17.76
CA ARG A 52 -4.70 7.93 -18.99
C ARG A 52 -6.19 7.72 -19.26
N LEU A 53 -6.70 6.48 -19.12
CA LEU A 53 -8.11 6.16 -19.35
C LEU A 53 -9.04 6.88 -18.37
N LEU A 54 -8.59 7.11 -17.14
CA LEU A 54 -9.30 7.93 -16.15
C LEU A 54 -9.34 9.43 -16.54
N GLY A 55 -8.61 9.84 -17.58
CA GLY A 55 -8.55 11.23 -18.04
C GLY A 55 -7.74 12.14 -17.12
N LEU A 56 -6.85 11.58 -16.30
CA LEU A 56 -6.03 12.34 -15.37
C LEU A 56 -4.93 13.11 -16.12
N ASP A 57 -5.00 14.44 -16.05
CA ASP A 57 -4.09 15.37 -16.73
C ASP A 57 -3.97 15.11 -18.24
N SER A 58 -5.10 14.82 -18.88
CA SER A 58 -5.16 14.33 -20.28
C SER A 58 -4.54 15.28 -21.31
N GLU A 59 -4.55 16.59 -21.06
CA GLU A 59 -3.99 17.60 -21.97
C GLU A 59 -2.47 17.51 -22.08
N ARG A 60 -1.81 16.96 -21.06
CA ARG A 60 -0.36 16.84 -20.99
C ARG A 60 0.12 15.41 -21.22
N PHE A 61 -0.77 14.45 -21.44
CA PHE A 61 -0.40 13.04 -21.57
C PHE A 61 0.69 12.83 -22.63
N GLY A 62 1.77 12.15 -22.25
CA GLY A 62 2.91 11.88 -23.14
C GLY A 62 3.94 13.00 -23.23
N THR A 63 3.79 14.06 -22.45
CA THR A 63 4.80 15.13 -22.29
C THR A 63 5.57 14.97 -20.98
N LYS A 64 6.66 15.73 -20.82
CA LYS A 64 7.44 15.75 -19.56
C LYS A 64 6.63 16.32 -18.39
N GLU A 65 5.61 17.11 -18.71
CA GLU A 65 4.75 17.81 -17.77
C GLU A 65 3.56 16.94 -17.33
N TRP A 66 3.39 15.73 -17.87
CA TRP A 66 2.27 14.87 -17.48
C TRP A 66 2.37 14.44 -16.02
N ASN A 67 1.37 14.83 -15.25
CA ASN A 67 1.29 14.59 -13.81
C ASN A 67 -0.12 14.15 -13.43
N PRO A 68 -0.46 12.86 -13.60
CA PRO A 68 -1.82 12.36 -13.37
C PRO A 68 -2.28 12.51 -11.92
N PHE A 69 -1.36 12.61 -10.96
CA PHE A 69 -1.69 12.80 -9.54
C PHE A 69 -1.66 14.27 -9.08
N GLY A 70 -1.23 15.20 -9.94
CA GLY A 70 -1.04 16.61 -9.59
C GLY A 70 -2.31 17.38 -9.24
N SER A 71 -3.48 16.82 -9.54
CA SER A 71 -4.77 17.43 -9.17
C SER A 71 -5.14 17.23 -7.68
N PHE A 72 -4.49 16.29 -6.98
CA PHE A 72 -4.78 16.00 -5.57
C PHE A 72 -3.52 15.86 -4.69
N ILE A 73 -2.35 15.60 -5.27
CA ILE A 73 -1.05 15.66 -4.58
C ILE A 73 -0.35 16.98 -4.96
N SER A 74 0.20 17.64 -3.95
CA SER A 74 0.96 18.89 -4.10
C SER A 74 2.33 18.78 -3.42
N PRO A 75 3.37 19.48 -3.91
CA PRO A 75 4.69 19.48 -3.29
C PRO A 75 4.64 19.83 -1.80
N GLY A 76 5.42 19.13 -0.99
CA GLY A 76 5.49 19.29 0.46
C GLY A 76 4.51 18.44 1.26
N LYS A 77 3.53 17.78 0.62
CA LYS A 77 2.62 16.86 1.31
C LYS A 77 3.33 15.55 1.72
N THR A 78 2.75 14.88 2.70
CA THR A 78 3.00 13.47 2.99
C THR A 78 2.02 12.63 2.18
N VAL A 79 2.51 11.60 1.50
CA VAL A 79 1.68 10.65 0.76
C VAL A 79 1.96 9.25 1.28
N LEU A 80 0.91 8.58 1.76
CA LEU A 80 0.96 7.19 2.16
C LEU A 80 0.49 6.29 1.00
N LEU A 81 1.30 5.30 0.67
CA LEU A 81 0.95 4.19 -0.20
C LEU A 81 0.66 2.96 0.68
N LYS A 82 -0.60 2.52 0.70
CA LYS A 82 -1.06 1.32 1.39
C LYS A 82 -1.14 0.17 0.37
N PRO A 83 -0.09 -0.67 0.22
CA PRO A 83 -0.25 -1.94 -0.47
C PRO A 83 -1.21 -2.84 0.31
N ASN A 84 -1.62 -3.95 -0.31
CA ASN A 84 -2.24 -5.06 0.40
C ASN A 84 -1.18 -6.13 0.68
N PHE A 85 -0.80 -6.27 1.95
CA PHE A 85 0.12 -7.28 2.47
C PHE A 85 -0.62 -8.21 3.44
N VAL A 86 -0.69 -9.50 3.11
CA VAL A 86 -1.38 -10.49 3.93
C VAL A 86 -0.38 -11.28 4.78
N LYS A 87 0.45 -12.13 4.15
CA LYS A 87 1.49 -12.94 4.80
C LYS A 87 2.64 -13.25 3.83
N HIS A 88 3.77 -13.67 4.39
CA HIS A 88 4.97 -14.15 3.68
C HIS A 88 4.93 -15.64 3.31
N PHE A 89 3.82 -16.33 3.56
CA PHE A 89 3.61 -17.73 3.19
C PHE A 89 2.14 -17.98 2.88
N SER A 90 1.85 -19.11 2.24
CA SER A 90 0.52 -19.69 2.18
C SER A 90 0.62 -21.19 2.47
N GLU A 91 -0.45 -21.76 3.02
CA GLU A 91 -0.57 -23.18 3.33
C GLU A 91 -0.55 -24.04 2.05
N ARG A 92 -0.87 -23.43 0.90
CA ARG A 92 -0.85 -24.06 -0.43
C ARG A 92 0.45 -23.81 -1.22
N GLY A 93 1.41 -23.10 -0.63
CA GLY A 93 2.67 -22.72 -1.25
C GLY A 93 2.60 -21.44 -2.09
N GLY A 94 3.69 -20.66 -2.05
CA GLY A 94 3.81 -19.38 -2.76
C GLY A 94 3.07 -18.23 -2.08
N VAL A 95 3.42 -17.01 -2.49
CA VAL A 95 2.92 -15.74 -1.91
C VAL A 95 2.21 -14.85 -2.92
N LYS A 96 2.02 -15.34 -4.15
CA LYS A 96 1.30 -14.62 -5.20
C LYS A 96 -0.16 -14.44 -4.77
N GLY A 97 -0.65 -13.21 -4.84
CA GLY A 97 -2.00 -12.85 -4.37
C GLY A 97 -2.06 -12.47 -2.88
N LEU A 98 -1.01 -12.74 -2.10
CA LEU A 98 -0.91 -12.33 -0.69
C LEU A 98 -0.12 -11.02 -0.52
N ILE A 99 0.82 -10.75 -1.42
CA ILE A 99 1.69 -9.59 -1.36
C ILE A 99 1.50 -8.77 -2.63
N THR A 100 1.13 -7.50 -2.48
CA THR A 100 1.11 -6.55 -3.59
C THR A 100 2.50 -6.46 -4.21
N HIS A 101 2.60 -6.73 -5.50
CA HIS A 101 3.89 -6.88 -6.15
C HIS A 101 4.64 -5.54 -6.25
N GLY A 102 5.96 -5.60 -6.01
CA GLY A 102 6.85 -4.42 -6.00
C GLY A 102 6.82 -3.59 -7.28
N SER A 103 6.60 -4.20 -8.44
CA SER A 103 6.48 -3.47 -9.71
C SER A 103 5.27 -2.52 -9.75
N LEU A 104 4.13 -2.88 -9.12
CA LEU A 104 2.98 -1.99 -9.03
C LEU A 104 3.24 -0.88 -8.00
N ILE A 105 3.82 -1.25 -6.84
CA ILE A 105 4.19 -0.30 -5.79
C ILE A 105 5.14 0.75 -6.37
N ARG A 106 6.23 0.31 -7.01
CA ARG A 106 7.21 1.16 -7.68
C ARG A 106 6.58 2.11 -8.68
N SER A 107 5.68 1.60 -9.53
CA SER A 107 5.02 2.41 -10.56
C SER A 107 4.15 3.51 -9.91
N ALA A 108 3.42 3.19 -8.85
CA ALA A 108 2.64 4.17 -8.10
C ALA A 108 3.54 5.19 -7.38
N THR A 109 4.63 4.74 -6.76
CA THR A 109 5.63 5.61 -6.12
C THR A 109 6.20 6.65 -7.09
N ASP A 110 6.50 6.26 -8.33
CA ASP A 110 7.03 7.18 -9.34
C ASP A 110 6.06 8.32 -9.64
N TYR A 111 4.77 8.04 -9.83
CA TYR A 111 3.77 9.09 -10.06
C TYR A 111 3.50 9.95 -8.83
N VAL A 112 3.59 9.38 -7.62
CA VAL A 112 3.57 10.17 -6.38
C VAL A 112 4.76 11.12 -6.32
N TYR A 113 5.96 10.64 -6.64
CA TYR A 113 7.17 11.44 -6.64
C TYR A 113 7.12 12.57 -7.68
N ILE A 114 6.61 12.29 -8.89
CA ILE A 114 6.35 13.31 -9.93
C ILE A 114 5.42 14.41 -9.36
N ALA A 115 4.32 14.02 -8.72
CA ALA A 115 3.37 14.98 -8.17
C ALA A 115 3.93 15.81 -7.00
N LEU A 116 4.77 15.20 -6.17
CA LEU A 116 5.50 15.88 -5.09
C LEU A 116 6.64 16.79 -5.60
N LYS A 117 7.07 16.64 -6.86
CA LYS A 117 8.23 17.35 -7.42
C LYS A 117 9.48 17.23 -6.54
N GLY A 118 9.69 16.04 -5.96
CA GLY A 118 10.79 15.75 -5.05
C GLY A 118 10.74 16.43 -3.68
N LYS A 119 9.62 17.09 -3.31
CA LYS A 119 9.44 17.75 -2.02
C LYS A 119 8.27 17.14 -1.25
N GLY A 120 8.49 16.76 0.00
CA GLY A 120 7.47 16.12 0.85
C GLY A 120 7.96 14.76 1.36
N ARG A 121 7.02 13.87 1.66
CA ARG A 121 7.31 12.53 2.22
C ARG A 121 6.53 11.46 1.50
N ILE A 122 7.15 10.30 1.27
CA ILE A 122 6.47 9.10 0.78
C ILE A 122 6.64 8.00 1.81
N VAL A 123 5.52 7.48 2.30
CA VAL A 123 5.46 6.38 3.25
C VAL A 123 4.82 5.18 2.58
N ILE A 124 5.46 4.00 2.63
CA ILE A 124 4.87 2.73 2.20
C ILE A 124 4.60 1.92 3.47
N ALA A 125 3.33 1.72 3.81
CA ALA A 125 2.98 1.11 5.08
C ALA A 125 1.74 0.23 4.98
N ASP A 126 1.72 -0.85 5.76
CA ASP A 126 0.55 -1.70 5.92
C ASP A 126 0.57 -2.40 7.29
N GLY A 127 -0.55 -3.02 7.65
CA GLY A 127 -0.67 -3.91 8.80
C GLY A 127 -1.06 -5.31 8.33
N PRO A 128 -0.10 -6.23 8.08
CA PRO A 128 -0.41 -7.56 7.59
C PRO A 128 -1.14 -8.41 8.63
N MET A 129 -1.46 -9.66 8.28
CA MET A 129 -2.01 -10.60 9.26
C MET A 129 -1.03 -10.77 10.43
N ASP A 130 -1.56 -11.05 11.62
CA ASP A 130 -0.81 -11.05 12.87
C ASP A 130 0.42 -11.97 12.87
N ASP A 131 0.34 -13.10 12.17
CA ASP A 131 1.40 -14.10 11.99
C ASP A 131 2.30 -13.86 10.75
N GLY A 132 2.11 -12.76 10.03
CA GLY A 132 2.99 -12.34 8.95
C GLY A 132 4.30 -11.74 9.47
N ASP A 133 5.44 -12.16 8.90
CA ASP A 133 6.71 -11.45 9.03
C ASP A 133 6.76 -10.31 8.00
N PHE A 134 6.74 -9.07 8.50
CA PHE A 134 6.74 -7.88 7.64
C PHE A 134 8.05 -7.69 6.89
N ASN A 135 9.21 -8.06 7.47
CA ASN A 135 10.49 -7.90 6.80
C ASN A 135 10.58 -8.84 5.60
N GLU A 136 10.10 -10.07 5.74
CA GLU A 136 10.02 -11.02 4.62
C GLU A 136 9.03 -10.56 3.56
N ILE A 137 7.88 -10.01 3.95
CA ILE A 137 6.93 -9.39 3.01
C ILE A 137 7.60 -8.25 2.25
N ALA A 138 8.25 -7.32 2.95
CA ALA A 138 8.93 -6.18 2.37
C ALA A 138 10.06 -6.61 1.41
N ARG A 139 10.78 -7.69 1.76
CA ARG A 139 11.80 -8.32 0.91
C ARG A 139 11.19 -8.93 -0.35
N PHE A 140 10.09 -9.69 -0.23
CA PHE A 140 9.39 -10.26 -1.38
C PHE A 140 8.80 -9.18 -2.32
N ALA A 141 8.34 -8.07 -1.76
CA ALA A 141 7.87 -6.92 -2.52
C ALA A 141 9.01 -6.02 -3.05
N GLY A 142 10.28 -6.31 -2.73
CA GLY A 142 11.44 -5.54 -3.16
C GLY A 142 11.44 -4.09 -2.65
N LEU A 143 10.84 -3.82 -1.48
CA LEU A 143 10.70 -2.46 -0.96
C LEU A 143 12.04 -1.82 -0.60
N TYR A 144 13.00 -2.62 -0.14
CA TYR A 144 14.33 -2.13 0.24
C TYR A 144 15.13 -1.68 -0.99
N GLU A 145 15.00 -2.38 -2.11
CA GLU A 145 15.60 -2.03 -3.39
C GLU A 145 14.94 -0.79 -4.00
N ILE A 146 13.60 -0.66 -3.86
CA ILE A 146 12.88 0.56 -4.23
C ILE A 146 13.40 1.74 -3.39
N LYS A 147 13.44 1.63 -2.06
CA LYS A 147 13.99 2.67 -1.17
C LYS A 147 15.42 3.04 -1.55
N LYS A 148 16.28 2.04 -1.77
CA LYS A 148 17.67 2.25 -2.21
C LYS A 148 17.75 3.01 -3.54
N PHE A 149 16.93 2.64 -4.53
CA PHE A 149 16.88 3.34 -5.80
C PHE A 149 16.57 4.83 -5.63
N TYR A 150 15.55 5.17 -4.84
CA TYR A 150 15.17 6.57 -4.62
C TYR A 150 16.26 7.36 -3.89
N LYS A 151 16.91 6.73 -2.91
CA LYS A 151 18.03 7.34 -2.20
C LYS A 151 19.21 7.62 -3.14
N GLU A 152 19.56 6.67 -4.00
CA GLU A 152 20.71 6.80 -4.91
C GLU A 152 20.43 7.73 -6.10
N LYS A 153 19.21 7.72 -6.66
CA LYS A 153 18.90 8.41 -7.93
C LYS A 153 18.25 9.77 -7.75
N ALA A 154 17.66 10.05 -6.59
CA ALA A 154 16.98 11.30 -6.30
C ALA A 154 17.38 11.93 -4.97
N ASN A 155 18.26 11.29 -4.18
CA ASN A 155 18.52 11.67 -2.78
C ASN A 155 17.21 11.84 -1.97
N PHE A 156 16.21 11.01 -2.27
CA PHE A 156 14.91 11.03 -1.63
C PHE A 156 14.76 9.79 -0.76
N ASP A 157 14.35 9.95 0.50
CA ASP A 157 14.12 8.81 1.40
C ASP A 157 12.66 8.36 1.34
N ILE A 158 12.45 7.05 1.18
CA ILE A 158 11.14 6.43 1.31
C ILE A 158 11.06 5.75 2.67
N GLU A 159 9.99 6.02 3.39
CA GLU A 159 9.73 5.44 4.71
C GLU A 159 8.94 4.14 4.53
N ILE A 160 9.27 3.09 5.30
CA ILE A 160 8.59 1.79 5.22
C ILE A 160 8.21 1.36 6.63
N TYR A 161 6.90 1.18 6.89
CA TYR A 161 6.40 0.91 8.25
C TYR A 161 5.51 -0.34 8.32
N ASP A 162 5.78 -1.17 9.35
CA ASP A 162 4.83 -2.14 9.89
C ASP A 162 3.98 -1.41 10.93
N LEU A 163 2.70 -1.25 10.63
CA LEU A 163 1.78 -0.49 11.48
C LEU A 163 1.17 -1.34 12.60
N ARG A 164 1.56 -2.61 12.74
CA ARG A 164 1.04 -3.47 13.81
C ARG A 164 1.75 -3.18 15.13
N GLN A 165 0.98 -3.21 16.22
CA GLN A 165 1.52 -3.14 17.57
C GLN A 165 2.08 -4.48 18.05
N GLU A 166 1.64 -5.58 17.44
CA GLU A 166 2.04 -6.94 17.82
C GLU A 166 2.16 -7.85 16.59
N GLN A 167 3.07 -8.83 16.68
CA GLN A 167 3.17 -9.98 15.80
C GLN A 167 2.95 -11.26 16.60
N VAL A 168 2.34 -12.26 15.99
CA VAL A 168 2.07 -13.57 16.57
C VAL A 168 2.97 -14.62 15.91
N ILE A 169 3.43 -15.59 16.70
CA ILE A 169 4.04 -16.81 16.18
C ILE A 169 3.07 -17.96 16.45
N LYS A 170 2.71 -18.69 15.40
CA LYS A 170 1.82 -19.85 15.47
C LYS A 170 2.59 -21.15 15.24
N LYS A 171 2.17 -22.22 15.91
CA LYS A 171 2.61 -23.60 15.67
C LYS A 171 1.37 -24.47 15.64
N ASN A 172 1.11 -25.16 14.52
CA ASN A 172 -0.11 -25.93 14.30
C ASN A 172 -1.39 -25.11 14.59
N GLU A 173 -1.45 -23.88 14.06
CA GLU A 173 -2.54 -22.91 14.25
C GLU A 173 -2.70 -22.34 15.68
N GLU A 174 -1.99 -22.89 16.67
CA GLU A 174 -1.99 -22.36 18.03
C GLU A 174 -0.99 -21.22 18.20
N ILE A 175 -1.42 -20.16 18.89
CA ILE A 175 -0.55 -19.05 19.26
C ILE A 175 0.43 -19.49 20.34
N VAL A 176 1.71 -19.58 19.99
CA VAL A 176 2.78 -19.95 20.94
C VAL A 176 3.50 -18.73 21.51
N LYS A 177 3.45 -17.59 20.82
CA LYS A 177 4.11 -16.35 21.27
C LYS A 177 3.46 -15.12 20.66
N ARG A 178 3.38 -14.05 21.46
CA ARG A 178 3.07 -12.68 21.01
C ARG A 178 4.31 -11.81 21.19
N ILE A 179 4.66 -11.03 20.18
CA ILE A 179 5.82 -10.15 20.13
C ILE A 179 5.31 -8.73 20.00
N LYS A 180 5.63 -7.88 20.98
CA LYS A 180 5.36 -6.45 20.89
C LYS A 180 6.27 -5.82 19.84
N LEU A 181 5.68 -5.11 18.89
CA LEU A 181 6.37 -4.38 17.84
C LEU A 181 6.50 -2.90 18.20
N LYS A 182 7.27 -2.16 17.39
CA LYS A 182 7.37 -0.70 17.54
C LYS A 182 6.05 0.01 17.24
N GLY A 183 5.25 -0.56 16.34
CA GLY A 183 4.02 0.06 15.85
C GLY A 183 4.27 1.28 14.99
N ASP A 184 3.19 2.02 14.75
CA ASP A 184 3.18 3.26 14.00
C ASP A 184 4.01 4.33 14.74
N PRO A 185 5.05 4.90 14.10
CA PRO A 185 5.84 5.99 14.68
C PRO A 185 5.02 7.26 14.98
N ALA A 186 3.89 7.46 14.32
CA ALA A 186 2.97 8.58 14.61
C ALA A 186 2.00 8.28 15.77
N GLY A 187 2.03 7.06 16.32
CA GLY A 187 1.09 6.61 17.35
C GLY A 187 -0.25 6.16 16.78
N TYR A 188 -1.24 6.03 17.66
CA TYR A 188 -2.57 5.52 17.31
C TYR A 188 -3.65 6.39 17.94
N THR A 189 -4.78 6.51 17.26
CA THR A 189 -5.98 7.19 17.74
C THR A 189 -7.14 6.22 17.73
N ALA A 190 -7.84 6.10 18.86
CA ALA A 190 -9.12 5.41 18.93
C ALA A 190 -10.21 6.35 18.38
N ILE A 191 -10.88 5.93 17.31
CA ILE A 191 -11.95 6.66 16.67
C ILE A 191 -13.25 5.90 16.87
N ASP A 192 -14.17 6.48 17.63
CA ASP A 192 -15.53 5.97 17.79
C ASP A 192 -16.44 6.54 16.68
N LEU A 193 -16.89 5.67 15.79
CA LEU A 193 -17.85 6.03 14.75
C LEU A 193 -19.28 6.19 15.31
N GLY A 194 -19.55 5.66 16.51
CA GLY A 194 -20.84 5.80 17.17
C GLY A 194 -22.01 5.52 16.23
N LYS A 195 -22.90 6.52 16.08
CA LYS A 195 -24.15 6.40 15.28
C LYS A 195 -23.95 6.40 13.77
N ILE A 196 -22.79 6.85 13.25
CA ILE A 196 -22.55 6.90 11.80
C ILE A 196 -21.95 5.60 11.26
N SER A 197 -21.60 4.66 12.14
CA SER A 197 -21.14 3.34 11.75
C SER A 197 -22.17 2.62 10.87
N GLU A 198 -21.70 1.93 9.83
CA GLU A 198 -22.54 1.08 8.98
C GLU A 198 -23.19 -0.05 9.79
N PHE A 199 -22.54 -0.53 10.85
CA PHE A 199 -23.10 -1.53 11.75
C PHE A 199 -24.35 -1.05 12.48
N LYS A 200 -24.56 0.26 12.59
CA LYS A 200 -25.77 0.86 13.20
C LYS A 200 -26.95 1.00 12.24
N LYS A 201 -26.73 0.82 10.94
CA LYS A 201 -27.79 1.01 9.93
C LYS A 201 -28.69 -0.22 9.75
N GLY A 202 -28.35 -1.35 10.39
CA GLY A 202 -29.12 -2.58 10.34
C GLY A 202 -29.28 -3.23 11.71
N ALA A 203 -29.96 -4.37 11.75
CA ALA A 203 -30.11 -5.21 12.94
C ALA A 203 -28.90 -6.15 13.07
N LEU A 204 -27.72 -5.59 13.36
CA LEU A 204 -26.52 -6.38 13.59
C LEU A 204 -26.53 -6.95 15.01
N ASP A 205 -26.34 -8.26 15.15
CA ASP A 205 -26.03 -8.85 16.45
C ASP A 205 -24.55 -8.65 16.77
N TYR A 206 -24.22 -7.66 17.60
CA TYR A 206 -22.85 -7.38 18.05
C TYR A 206 -22.18 -8.58 18.73
N SER A 207 -22.95 -9.48 19.35
CA SER A 207 -22.40 -10.67 19.97
C SER A 207 -21.85 -11.68 18.96
N SER A 208 -22.17 -11.53 17.67
CA SER A 208 -21.65 -12.33 16.56
C SER A 208 -20.31 -11.83 16.00
N LEU A 209 -19.87 -10.62 16.36
CA LEU A 209 -18.63 -10.06 15.86
C LEU A 209 -17.42 -10.86 16.36
N ARG A 210 -16.54 -11.21 15.43
CA ARG A 210 -15.28 -11.90 15.71
C ARG A 210 -14.16 -11.17 14.95
N GLY A 211 -13.07 -10.89 15.64
CA GLY A 211 -11.79 -10.65 14.99
C GLY A 211 -11.07 -11.98 14.88
N SER A 212 -10.38 -12.24 13.76
CA SER A 212 -9.69 -13.53 13.53
C SER A 212 -8.80 -13.95 14.70
N GLU A 213 -8.20 -12.97 15.37
CA GLU A 213 -7.21 -13.19 16.44
C GLU A 213 -7.42 -12.24 17.64
N CYS A 214 -8.59 -11.56 17.67
CA CYS A 214 -9.03 -10.72 18.77
C CYS A 214 -10.04 -11.49 19.61
N ARG A 215 -9.82 -11.55 20.92
CA ARG A 215 -10.75 -12.23 21.83
C ARG A 215 -12.11 -11.52 21.78
N GLN A 216 -13.17 -12.31 21.77
CA GLN A 216 -14.54 -11.79 21.68
C GLN A 216 -14.91 -10.86 22.83
N ASP A 217 -14.38 -11.12 24.03
CA ASP A 217 -14.59 -10.26 25.21
C ASP A 217 -13.94 -8.89 25.07
N ILE A 218 -12.85 -8.77 24.31
CA ILE A 218 -12.25 -7.48 23.96
C ILE A 218 -13.06 -6.80 22.86
N MET A 219 -13.44 -7.55 21.81
CA MET A 219 -14.25 -7.01 20.71
C MET A 219 -15.53 -6.33 21.20
N SER A 220 -16.24 -6.94 22.16
CA SER A 220 -17.49 -6.38 22.69
C SER A 220 -17.32 -5.10 23.50
N LEU A 221 -16.12 -4.81 24.03
CA LEU A 221 -15.82 -3.54 24.71
C LEU A 221 -15.76 -2.36 23.73
N HIS A 222 -15.35 -2.63 22.49
CA HIS A 222 -15.13 -1.61 21.47
C HIS A 222 -16.24 -1.57 20.41
N HIS A 223 -16.94 -2.69 20.20
CA HIS A 223 -18.02 -2.82 19.22
C HIS A 223 -19.28 -3.37 19.89
N ASN A 224 -20.21 -2.49 20.24
CA ASN A 224 -21.48 -2.81 20.90
C ASN A 224 -22.56 -1.77 20.56
N GLU A 225 -23.74 -1.88 21.18
CA GLU A 225 -24.85 -0.96 20.95
C GLU A 225 -24.53 0.53 21.20
N GLY A 226 -23.69 0.84 22.18
CA GLY A 226 -23.34 2.21 22.55
C GLY A 226 -22.13 2.79 21.82
N LYS A 227 -21.26 1.94 21.27
CA LYS A 227 -19.92 2.33 20.80
C LYS A 227 -19.46 1.47 19.62
N ASP A 228 -18.77 2.09 18.67
CA ASP A 228 -18.12 1.37 17.56
C ASP A 228 -16.75 1.98 17.25
N GLU A 229 -15.74 1.51 17.96
CA GLU A 229 -14.41 2.13 18.05
C GLU A 229 -13.34 1.36 17.31
N TYR A 230 -12.55 2.08 16.54
CA TYR A 230 -11.45 1.55 15.75
C TYR A 230 -10.15 2.22 16.18
N LEU A 231 -9.13 1.40 16.46
CA LEU A 231 -7.78 1.90 16.69
C LEU A 231 -7.08 2.11 15.36
N ILE A 232 -6.89 3.37 14.96
CA ILE A 232 -6.30 3.75 13.67
C ILE A 232 -4.87 4.23 13.89
N ALA A 233 -3.96 3.75 13.03
CA ALA A 233 -2.58 4.22 12.98
C ALA A 233 -2.56 5.68 12.48
N ASN A 234 -1.96 6.60 13.23
CA ASN A 234 -1.97 8.04 12.93
C ASN A 234 -1.23 8.39 11.63
N THR A 235 -0.38 7.50 11.10
CA THR A 235 0.22 7.64 9.77
C THR A 235 -0.83 7.60 8.65
N PHE A 236 -2.05 7.10 8.90
CA PHE A 236 -3.20 7.22 7.99
C PHE A 236 -4.02 8.52 8.13
N LEU A 237 -3.86 9.27 9.23
CA LEU A 237 -4.69 10.43 9.57
C LEU A 237 -4.14 11.76 9.06
#